data_AF-A0A103XWF5-F1
#
_entry.id   AF-A0A103XWF5-F1
#
_cell.length_a   1.000
_cell.length_b   1.000
_cell.length_c   1.000
_cell.angle_alpha   90.00
_cell.angle_beta   90.00
_cell.angle_gamma   90.00
#
_symmetry.space_group_name_H-M   'P 1'
#
loop_
_entity.id
_entity.type
_entity.pdbx_description
1 polymer ?
#
loop_
_entity_poly.entity_id
_entity_poly.type
_entity_poly.pdbx_seq_one_letter_code
_entity_poly.pdbx_strand_id
1 'polypeptide(L)'
;MVSSHYPHLTLAFGLLGNIVSFMVFLSPLPTFYKIYKKKSTEGFQSIPYVVGLFSAMLWIYYALLKGNAMLLITINSVGAKQGVIVGWICLVFALCVFVAPLGVLRQVIKTKSVEYMPILLSLALTLSAVMWFFYGLLLGDFNIAIPNTLGFTFGIIQMILYFVYKNKKPVINEKITEYKERMSMDEPRGVVPDIKDQNTIDMVKLNALMTSENVPQGVVRNHTIEVAA
;
A
#
# COMPACT_ATOMS: atom_id res chain seq x y z
N MET A 1 34.97 -0.88 3.59
CA MET A 1 35.94 -0.87 2.47
C MET A 1 35.60 0.15 1.37
N VAL A 2 34.33 0.58 1.18
CA VAL A 2 33.97 1.69 0.26
C VAL A 2 33.67 3.02 0.99
N SER A 3 33.03 2.97 2.16
CA SER A 3 32.69 4.16 2.97
C SER A 3 33.90 5.06 3.34
N SER A 4 35.08 4.47 3.52
CA SER A 4 36.32 5.19 3.84
C SER A 4 36.83 6.09 2.69
N HIS A 5 36.35 5.86 1.47
CA HIS A 5 36.74 6.65 0.30
C HIS A 5 35.77 7.81 0.01
N TYR A 6 34.50 7.69 0.46
CA TYR A 6 33.46 8.73 0.29
C TYR A 6 32.65 8.96 1.57
N PRO A 7 33.29 9.46 2.66
CA PRO A 7 32.62 9.64 3.95
C PRO A 7 31.51 10.71 3.88
N HIS A 8 31.73 11.79 3.15
CA HIS A 8 30.75 12.87 2.99
C HIS A 8 29.49 12.42 2.24
N LEU A 9 29.62 11.59 1.20
CA LEU A 9 28.47 11.04 0.48
C LEU A 9 27.68 10.07 1.38
N THR A 10 28.38 9.19 2.10
CA THR A 10 27.73 8.24 3.03
C THR A 10 26.89 9.00 4.07
N LEU A 11 27.44 10.07 4.64
CA LEU A 11 26.74 10.93 5.59
C LEU A 11 25.58 11.69 4.93
N ALA A 12 25.77 12.24 3.73
CA ALA A 12 24.72 12.95 3.00
C ALA A 12 23.52 12.05 2.70
N PHE A 13 23.73 10.86 2.14
CA PHE A 13 22.66 9.90 1.87
C PHE A 13 21.96 9.43 3.15
N GLY A 14 22.71 9.22 4.24
CA GLY A 14 22.13 8.91 5.54
C GLY A 14 21.25 10.02 6.08
N LEU A 15 21.70 11.29 6.03
CA LEU A 15 20.91 12.44 6.48
C LEU A 15 19.66 12.65 5.63
N LEU A 16 19.80 12.62 4.30
CA LEU A 16 18.68 12.75 3.37
C LEU A 16 17.68 11.61 3.55
N GLY A 17 18.16 10.37 3.70
CA GLY A 17 17.32 9.20 3.99
C GLY A 17 16.50 9.37 5.27
N ASN A 18 17.10 9.91 6.33
CA ASN A 18 16.40 10.22 7.58
C ASN A 18 15.34 11.31 7.41
N ILE A 19 15.66 12.41 6.74
CA ILE A 19 14.71 13.52 6.50
C ILE A 19 13.49 13.00 5.72
N VAL A 20 13.72 12.26 4.64
CA VAL A 20 12.62 11.70 3.83
C VAL A 20 11.82 10.67 4.61
N SER A 21 12.49 9.80 5.38
CA SER A 21 11.81 8.80 6.21
C SER A 21 10.94 9.44 7.29
N PHE A 22 11.41 10.53 7.92
CA PHE A 22 10.62 11.30 8.88
C PHE A 22 9.35 11.87 8.24
N MET A 23 9.45 12.47 7.04
CA MET A 23 8.27 12.95 6.31
C MET A 23 7.28 11.83 6.00
N VAL A 24 7.77 10.64 5.61
CA VAL A 24 6.93 9.45 5.39
C VAL A 24 6.25 9.00 6.69
N PHE A 25 6.94 9.01 7.82
CA PHE A 25 6.35 8.66 9.13
C PHE A 25 5.26 9.62 9.58
N LEU A 26 5.27 10.87 9.11
CA LEU A 26 4.19 11.83 9.37
C LEU A 26 2.98 11.64 8.46
N SER A 27 3.08 10.85 7.38
CA SER A 27 1.98 10.67 6.43
C SER A 27 0.66 10.17 7.04
N PRO A 28 0.65 9.36 8.12
CA PRO A 28 -0.59 8.94 8.77
C PRO A 28 -1.23 10.00 9.68
N LEU A 29 -0.55 11.12 9.99
CA LEU A 29 -1.08 12.13 10.93
C LEU A 29 -2.43 12.73 10.51
N PRO A 30 -2.68 13.06 9.23
CA PRO A 30 -4.00 13.52 8.80
C PRO A 30 -5.10 12.47 9.07
N THR A 31 -4.78 11.19 8.89
CA THR A 31 -5.68 10.07 9.20
C THR A 31 -5.95 10.00 10.71
N PHE A 32 -4.92 10.08 11.55
CA PHE A 32 -5.09 10.09 13.00
C PHE A 32 -5.89 11.30 13.49
N TYR A 33 -5.65 12.49 12.91
CA TYR A 33 -6.42 13.69 13.24
C TYR A 33 -7.91 13.51 12.91
N LYS A 34 -8.23 12.90 11.75
CA LYS A 34 -9.60 12.58 11.36
C LYS A 34 -10.25 11.59 12.34
N ILE A 35 -9.54 10.52 12.72
CA ILE A 35 -10.01 9.53 13.71
C ILE A 35 -10.25 10.21 15.05
N TYR A 36 -9.33 11.07 15.50
CA TYR A 36 -9.44 11.80 16.75
C TYR A 36 -10.68 12.71 16.80
N LYS A 37 -10.95 13.43 15.70
CA LYS A 37 -12.12 14.31 15.58
C LYS A 37 -13.42 13.51 15.50
N LYS A 38 -13.43 12.39 14.77
CA LYS A 38 -14.63 11.57 14.55
C LYS A 38 -14.92 10.56 15.66
N LYS A 39 -13.98 10.34 16.60
CA LYS A 39 -14.08 9.37 17.71
C LYS A 39 -14.41 7.93 17.25
N SER A 40 -14.17 7.62 15.99
CA SER A 40 -14.38 6.31 15.38
C SER A 40 -13.27 6.05 14.37
N THR A 41 -12.84 4.80 14.29
CA THR A 41 -11.78 4.37 13.39
C THR A 41 -12.24 4.21 11.95
N GLU A 42 -13.52 4.43 11.60
CA GLU A 42 -14.07 4.37 10.23
C GLU A 42 -13.58 3.16 9.38
N GLY A 43 -13.24 2.03 10.00
CA GLY A 43 -12.69 0.85 9.32
C GLY A 43 -11.18 0.91 8.98
N PHE A 44 -10.45 1.95 9.40
CA PHE A 44 -9.00 2.04 9.27
C PHE A 44 -8.31 0.88 10.00
N GLN A 45 -7.49 0.14 9.28
CA GLN A 45 -6.75 -1.01 9.80
C GLN A 45 -5.54 -0.55 10.64
N SER A 46 -5.33 -1.18 11.80
CA SER A 46 -4.19 -0.86 12.69
C SER A 46 -2.91 -1.65 12.35
N ILE A 47 -3.04 -2.75 11.61
CA ILE A 47 -1.97 -3.65 11.18
C ILE A 47 -0.72 -2.91 10.64
N PRO A 48 -0.83 -1.96 9.68
CA PRO A 48 0.35 -1.30 9.13
C PRO A 48 1.16 -0.53 10.19
N TYR A 49 0.53 -0.03 11.25
CA TYR A 49 1.23 0.70 12.32
C TYR A 49 1.99 -0.25 13.25
N VAL A 50 1.38 -1.38 13.62
CA VAL A 50 2.02 -2.38 14.49
C VAL A 50 3.20 -3.04 13.77
N VAL A 51 3.03 -3.40 12.51
CA VAL A 51 4.11 -3.96 11.67
C VAL A 51 5.24 -2.93 11.48
N GLY A 52 4.89 -1.67 11.25
CA GLY A 52 5.86 -0.57 11.14
C GLY A 52 6.66 -0.36 12.43
N LEU A 53 6.00 -0.37 13.58
CA LEU A 53 6.65 -0.23 14.89
C LEU A 53 7.61 -1.39 15.16
N PHE A 54 7.17 -2.62 14.94
CA PHE A 54 8.01 -3.81 15.13
C PHE A 54 9.23 -3.79 14.19
N SER A 55 9.04 -3.41 12.93
CA SER A 55 10.13 -3.22 11.97
C SER A 55 11.13 -2.16 12.46
N ALA A 56 10.66 -1.00 12.94
CA ALA A 56 11.54 0.05 13.47
C ALA A 56 12.36 -0.44 14.68
N MET A 57 11.76 -1.22 15.58
CA MET A 57 12.48 -1.83 16.72
C MET A 57 13.61 -2.75 16.26
N LEU A 58 13.38 -3.57 15.22
CA LEU A 58 14.41 -4.44 14.66
C LEU A 58 15.58 -3.64 14.02
N TRP A 59 15.28 -2.56 13.31
CA TRP A 59 16.30 -1.69 12.72
C TRP A 59 17.15 -0.97 13.78
N ILE A 60 16.52 -0.49 14.86
CA ILE A 60 17.24 0.11 16.00
C ILE A 60 18.15 -0.94 16.64
N TYR A 61 17.65 -2.17 16.86
CA TYR A 61 18.47 -3.26 17.41
C TYR A 61 19.66 -3.62 16.50
N TYR A 62 19.44 -3.70 15.19
CA TYR A 62 20.50 -3.92 14.21
C TYR A 62 21.57 -2.81 14.24
N ALA A 63 21.15 -1.54 14.30
CA ALA A 63 22.06 -0.40 14.40
C ALA A 63 22.88 -0.41 15.69
N LEU A 64 22.26 -0.74 16.84
CA LEU A 64 22.94 -0.88 18.12
C LEU A 64 23.96 -2.03 18.10
N LEU A 65 23.63 -3.16 17.48
CA LEU A 65 24.57 -4.27 17.31
C LEU A 65 25.77 -3.86 16.47
N LYS A 66 25.58 -3.09 15.40
CA LYS A 66 26.69 -2.59 14.58
C LYS A 66 27.55 -1.53 15.28
N GLY A 67 26.94 -0.62 16.02
CA GLY A 67 27.66 0.42 16.77
C GLY A 67 28.47 -0.14 17.94
N ASN A 68 27.90 -1.10 18.68
CA ASN A 68 28.56 -1.76 19.80
C ASN A 68 29.40 -2.97 19.40
N ALA A 69 29.36 -3.40 18.13
CA ALA A 69 30.15 -4.52 17.61
C ALA A 69 31.63 -4.35 17.95
N MET A 70 32.18 -3.13 17.90
CA MET A 70 33.60 -2.90 18.18
C MET A 70 34.01 -3.23 19.63
N LEU A 71 33.11 -3.03 20.61
CA LEU A 71 33.31 -3.36 22.03
C LEU A 71 32.90 -4.81 22.38
N LEU A 72 31.98 -5.42 21.60
CA LEU A 72 31.55 -6.81 21.74
C LEU A 72 32.50 -7.81 21.04
N ILE A 73 33.14 -7.40 19.94
CA ILE A 73 34.10 -8.20 19.16
C ILE A 73 35.38 -8.49 19.95
N THR A 74 35.83 -7.56 20.81
CA THR A 74 37.01 -7.75 21.65
C THR A 74 36.80 -8.74 22.78
N ILE A 75 35.55 -8.99 23.19
CA ILE A 75 35.22 -9.87 24.33
C ILE A 75 34.56 -11.19 23.88
N ASN A 76 33.93 -11.26 22.71
CA ASN A 76 33.19 -12.46 22.28
C ASN A 76 33.23 -12.69 20.77
N SER A 77 33.90 -13.76 20.34
CA SER A 77 33.79 -14.38 19.00
C SER A 77 32.35 -14.80 18.64
N VAL A 78 31.43 -14.75 19.62
CA VAL A 78 29.98 -15.00 19.51
C VAL A 78 29.22 -13.78 18.93
N GLY A 79 29.69 -12.55 19.15
CA GLY A 79 28.98 -11.32 18.73
C GLY A 79 28.89 -11.15 17.21
N ALA A 80 29.90 -11.62 16.47
CA ALA A 80 29.90 -11.57 15.01
C ALA A 80 28.74 -12.37 14.37
N LYS A 81 28.30 -13.47 15.02
CA LYS A 81 27.18 -14.29 14.54
C LYS A 81 25.81 -13.65 14.77
N GLN A 82 25.67 -12.88 15.85
CA GLN A 82 24.41 -12.24 16.23
C GLN A 82 24.00 -11.16 15.21
N GLY A 83 24.94 -10.32 14.77
CA GLY A 83 24.66 -9.29 13.75
C GLY A 83 24.20 -9.87 12.41
N VAL A 84 24.76 -11.03 12.01
CA VAL A 84 24.35 -11.72 10.78
C VAL A 84 22.94 -12.29 10.91
N ILE A 85 22.62 -12.99 12.01
CA ILE A 85 21.29 -13.57 12.24
C ILE A 85 20.21 -12.48 12.27
N VAL A 86 20.47 -11.39 13.00
CA VAL A 86 19.53 -10.27 13.11
C VAL A 86 19.38 -9.56 11.77
N GLY A 87 20.46 -9.42 10.99
CA GLY A 87 20.41 -8.87 9.64
C GLY A 87 19.49 -9.67 8.72
N TRP A 88 19.55 -11.01 8.75
CA TRP A 88 18.65 -11.87 7.98
C TRP A 88 17.20 -11.77 8.44
N ILE A 89 16.94 -11.68 9.75
CA ILE A 89 15.59 -11.47 10.29
C ILE A 89 15.02 -10.12 9.81
N CYS A 90 15.83 -9.05 9.89
CA CYS A 90 15.45 -7.73 9.40
C CYS A 90 15.15 -7.76 7.89
N LEU A 91 15.98 -8.47 7.11
CA LEU A 91 15.77 -8.63 5.68
C LEU A 91 14.42 -9.29 5.39
N VAL A 92 14.13 -10.43 6.01
CA VAL A 92 12.86 -11.16 5.79
C VAL A 92 11.66 -10.29 6.15
N PHE A 93 11.69 -9.61 7.30
CA PHE A 93 10.60 -8.71 7.68
C PHE A 93 10.45 -7.52 6.74
N ALA A 94 11.56 -6.92 6.30
CA ALA A 94 11.54 -5.85 5.31
C ALA A 94 10.90 -6.30 3.99
N LEU A 95 11.14 -7.55 3.57
CA LEU A 95 10.48 -8.13 2.41
C LEU A 95 8.96 -8.29 2.60
N CYS A 96 8.52 -8.74 3.77
CA CYS A 96 7.10 -8.91 4.09
C CYS A 96 6.31 -7.59 4.04
N VAL A 97 6.93 -6.45 4.34
CA VAL A 97 6.27 -5.14 4.27
C VAL A 97 5.83 -4.78 2.85
N PHE A 98 6.44 -5.37 1.81
CA PHE A 98 6.06 -5.14 0.41
C PHE A 98 4.71 -5.77 0.02
N VAL A 99 4.10 -6.61 0.86
CA VAL A 99 2.76 -7.17 0.62
C VAL A 99 1.71 -6.06 0.48
N ALA A 100 1.81 -4.99 1.28
CA ALA A 100 0.86 -3.88 1.22
C ALA A 100 0.93 -3.10 -0.11
N PRO A 101 2.12 -2.63 -0.58
CA PRO A 101 2.28 -2.07 -1.92
C PRO A 101 1.73 -2.98 -3.03
N LEU A 102 2.05 -4.29 -3.03
CA LEU A 102 1.54 -5.24 -4.03
C LEU A 102 0.00 -5.29 -4.09
N GLY A 103 -0.65 -5.23 -2.92
CA GLY A 103 -2.12 -5.14 -2.83
C GLY A 103 -2.67 -3.89 -3.52
N VAL A 104 -2.03 -2.73 -3.31
CA VAL A 104 -2.41 -1.47 -3.96
C VAL A 104 -2.20 -1.55 -5.47
N LEU A 105 -1.07 -2.09 -5.96
CA LEU A 105 -0.83 -2.27 -7.40
C LEU A 105 -1.94 -3.14 -8.04
N ARG A 106 -2.29 -4.26 -7.41
CA ARG A 106 -3.37 -5.13 -7.88
C ARG A 106 -4.71 -4.39 -7.94
N GLN A 107 -4.99 -3.57 -6.93
CA GLN A 107 -6.21 -2.78 -6.87
C GLN A 107 -6.28 -1.77 -8.01
N VAL A 108 -5.21 -0.99 -8.24
CA VAL A 108 -5.15 0.01 -9.33
C VAL A 108 -5.36 -0.64 -10.70
N ILE A 109 -4.74 -1.80 -10.95
CA ILE A 109 -4.89 -2.52 -12.22
C ILE A 109 -6.34 -3.01 -12.42
N LYS A 110 -6.98 -3.48 -11.34
CA LYS A 110 -8.36 -4.01 -11.38
C LYS A 110 -9.40 -2.89 -11.49
N THR A 111 -9.25 -1.81 -10.74
CA THR A 111 -10.20 -0.69 -10.71
C THR A 111 -9.97 0.32 -11.82
N LYS A 112 -8.79 0.29 -12.45
CA LYS A 112 -8.33 1.30 -13.42
C LYS A 112 -8.31 2.72 -12.85
N SER A 113 -8.27 2.84 -11.51
CA SER A 113 -8.30 4.10 -10.76
C SER A 113 -7.09 4.21 -9.83
N VAL A 114 -6.53 5.41 -9.76
CA VAL A 114 -5.38 5.76 -8.90
C VAL A 114 -5.81 6.42 -7.58
N GLU A 115 -7.10 6.42 -7.27
CA GLU A 115 -7.67 7.08 -6.07
C GLU A 115 -7.06 6.59 -4.75
N TYR A 116 -6.74 5.29 -4.69
CA TYR A 116 -6.14 4.66 -3.50
C TYR A 116 -4.62 4.80 -3.43
N MET A 117 -4.02 5.60 -4.32
CA MET A 117 -2.58 5.67 -4.48
C MET A 117 -2.09 7.13 -4.46
N PRO A 118 -1.79 7.68 -3.27
CA PRO A 118 -1.31 9.04 -3.14
C PRO A 118 0.08 9.18 -3.80
N ILE A 119 0.13 9.89 -4.94
CA ILE A 119 1.34 10.08 -5.75
C ILE A 119 2.53 10.64 -4.96
N LEU A 120 2.26 11.57 -4.04
CA LEU A 120 3.28 12.19 -3.19
C LEU A 120 3.89 11.17 -2.22
N LEU A 121 3.09 10.26 -1.69
CA LEU A 121 3.57 9.20 -0.80
C LEU A 121 4.43 8.19 -1.57
N SER A 122 3.99 7.77 -2.76
CA SER A 122 4.79 6.91 -3.62
C SER A 122 6.12 7.55 -4.02
N LEU A 123 6.14 8.87 -4.26
CA LEU A 123 7.37 9.61 -4.57
C LEU A 123 8.31 9.65 -3.37
N ALA A 124 7.79 10.01 -2.20
CA ALA A 124 8.57 10.06 -0.98
C ALA A 124 9.14 8.68 -0.60
N LEU A 125 8.35 7.61 -0.75
CA LEU A 125 8.82 6.23 -0.53
C LEU A 125 9.90 5.82 -1.53
N THR A 126 9.76 6.20 -2.80
CA THR A 126 10.77 5.91 -3.83
C THR A 126 12.07 6.65 -3.54
N LEU A 127 12.00 7.95 -3.19
CA LEU A 127 13.17 8.74 -2.82
C LEU A 127 13.84 8.16 -1.57
N SER A 128 13.06 7.76 -0.56
CA SER A 128 13.57 7.09 0.64
C SER A 128 14.35 5.82 0.28
N ALA A 129 13.77 4.94 -0.55
CA ALA A 129 14.41 3.71 -0.98
C ALA A 129 15.73 3.97 -1.74
N VAL A 130 15.76 4.98 -2.61
CA VAL A 130 16.99 5.38 -3.32
C VAL A 130 18.08 5.84 -2.34
N MET A 131 17.75 6.68 -1.37
CA MET A 131 18.72 7.18 -0.38
C MET A 131 19.30 6.03 0.46
N TRP A 132 18.43 5.14 0.95
CA TRP A 132 18.87 4.00 1.77
C TRP A 132 19.60 2.92 0.97
N PHE A 133 19.27 2.73 -0.31
CA PHE A 133 20.01 1.86 -1.21
C PHE A 133 21.46 2.33 -1.37
N PHE A 134 21.67 3.60 -1.75
CA PHE A 134 23.02 4.13 -1.90
C PHE A 134 23.78 4.18 -0.58
N TYR A 135 23.11 4.49 0.53
CA TYR A 135 23.70 4.40 1.87
C TYR A 135 24.19 2.98 2.19
N GLY A 136 23.36 1.96 1.97
CA GLY A 136 23.73 0.55 2.18
C GLY A 136 24.87 0.11 1.27
N LEU A 137 24.83 0.50 -0.01
CA LEU A 137 25.87 0.18 -1.00
C LEU A 137 27.23 0.79 -0.61
N LEU A 138 27.26 2.07 -0.20
CA LEU A 138 28.48 2.77 0.23
C LEU A 138 29.06 2.18 1.52
N LEU A 139 28.21 1.70 2.43
CA LEU A 139 28.62 0.97 3.63
C LEU A 139 29.09 -0.47 3.32
N GLY A 140 28.78 -1.02 2.15
CA GLY A 140 28.94 -2.44 1.86
C GLY A 140 27.98 -3.33 2.67
N ASP A 141 26.85 -2.78 3.10
CA ASP A 141 25.83 -3.49 3.88
C ASP A 141 24.66 -3.92 2.99
N PHE A 142 24.74 -5.16 2.51
CA PHE A 142 23.71 -5.74 1.66
C PHE A 142 22.36 -5.94 2.36
N ASN A 143 22.33 -6.06 3.69
CA ASN A 143 21.08 -6.17 4.44
C ASN A 143 20.25 -4.89 4.34
N ILE A 144 20.90 -3.73 4.15
CA ILE A 144 20.25 -2.45 3.89
C ILE A 144 19.97 -2.30 2.39
N ALA A 145 20.94 -2.61 1.51
CA ALA A 145 20.80 -2.35 0.08
C ALA A 145 19.73 -3.22 -0.62
N ILE A 146 19.66 -4.52 -0.29
CA ILE A 146 18.75 -5.48 -0.95
C ILE A 146 17.27 -5.09 -0.80
N PRO A 147 16.72 -4.87 0.41
CA PRO A 147 15.30 -4.54 0.55
C PRO A 147 14.97 -3.18 -0.10
N ASN A 148 15.90 -2.23 -0.05
CA ASN A 148 15.71 -0.92 -0.67
C ASN A 148 15.75 -0.97 -2.22
N THR A 149 16.44 -1.95 -2.81
CA THR A 149 16.40 -2.21 -4.26
C THR A 149 14.99 -2.60 -4.72
N LEU A 150 14.32 -3.45 -3.94
CA LEU A 150 12.93 -3.83 -4.22
C LEU A 150 11.97 -2.65 -4.00
N GLY A 151 12.18 -1.87 -2.93
CA GLY A 151 11.40 -0.64 -2.68
C GLY A 151 11.50 0.36 -3.83
N PHE A 152 12.70 0.56 -4.37
CA PHE A 152 12.93 1.37 -5.57
C PHE A 152 12.18 0.81 -6.80
N THR A 153 12.27 -0.50 -7.03
CA THR A 153 11.60 -1.17 -8.16
C THR A 153 10.09 -1.01 -8.08
N PHE A 154 9.50 -1.25 -6.91
CA PHE A 154 8.07 -1.05 -6.68
C PHE A 154 7.67 0.42 -6.81
N GLY A 155 8.50 1.34 -6.33
CA GLY A 155 8.30 2.79 -6.47
C GLY A 155 8.22 3.26 -7.93
N ILE A 156 9.10 2.74 -8.79
CA ILE A 156 9.04 3.03 -10.23
C ILE A 156 7.76 2.47 -10.85
N ILE A 157 7.42 1.21 -10.58
CA ILE A 157 6.20 0.58 -11.10
C ILE A 157 4.97 1.39 -10.68
N GLN A 158 4.97 1.86 -9.43
CA GLN A 158 3.96 2.73 -8.87
C GLN A 158 3.82 4.06 -9.65
N MET A 159 4.92 4.73 -9.96
CA MET A 159 4.91 5.95 -10.77
C MET A 159 4.35 5.71 -12.18
N ILE A 160 4.78 4.63 -12.83
CA ILE A 160 4.33 4.27 -14.18
C ILE A 160 2.82 4.01 -14.18
N LEU A 161 2.32 3.22 -13.23
CA LEU A 161 0.89 2.93 -13.08
C LEU A 161 0.08 4.21 -12.87
N TYR A 162 0.58 5.15 -12.07
CA TYR A 162 -0.08 6.43 -11.86
C TYR A 162 -0.26 7.19 -13.19
N PHE A 163 0.80 7.33 -13.99
CA PHE A 163 0.73 8.04 -15.27
C PHE A 163 -0.18 7.36 -16.30
N VAL A 164 -0.24 6.02 -16.30
CA VAL A 164 -1.10 5.25 -17.22
C VAL A 164 -2.58 5.38 -16.88
N TYR A 165 -2.93 5.41 -15.59
CA TYR A 165 -4.32 5.35 -15.13
C TYR A 165 -4.92 6.69 -14.69
N LYS A 166 -4.11 7.75 -14.47
CA LYS A 166 -4.62 9.07 -14.00
C LYS A 166 -5.72 9.70 -14.88
N ASN A 167 -5.75 9.35 -16.17
CA ASN A 167 -6.68 9.94 -17.15
C ASN A 167 -7.80 8.96 -17.58
N LYS A 168 -7.88 7.75 -17.00
CA LYS A 168 -8.90 6.76 -17.38
C LYS A 168 -10.13 6.87 -16.49
N LYS A 169 -11.32 6.72 -17.09
CA LYS A 169 -12.57 6.59 -16.32
C LYS A 169 -12.56 5.22 -15.61
N PRO A 170 -12.94 5.14 -14.32
CA PRO A 170 -12.97 3.86 -13.61
C PRO A 170 -14.05 2.94 -14.19
N VAL A 171 -13.76 1.63 -14.26
CA VAL A 171 -14.65 0.61 -14.86
C VAL A 171 -16.03 0.58 -14.21
N ILE A 172 -16.12 0.87 -12.91
CA ILE A 172 -17.38 0.93 -12.18
C ILE A 172 -18.29 2.04 -12.74
N ASN A 173 -17.73 3.21 -13.07
CA ASN A 173 -18.52 4.31 -13.62
C ASN A 173 -19.04 3.97 -15.02
N GLU A 174 -18.24 3.27 -15.83
CA GLU A 174 -18.64 2.84 -17.17
C GLU A 174 -19.81 1.85 -17.10
N LYS A 175 -19.74 0.85 -16.21
CA LYS A 175 -20.85 -0.09 -15.96
C LYS A 175 -22.10 0.60 -15.41
N ILE A 176 -21.94 1.59 -14.53
CA ILE A 176 -23.06 2.39 -14.01
C ILE A 176 -23.69 3.22 -15.14
N THR A 177 -22.89 3.82 -16.02
CA THR A 177 -23.39 4.57 -17.19
C THR A 177 -24.16 3.65 -18.13
N GLU A 178 -23.61 2.48 -18.47
CA GLU A 178 -24.29 1.50 -19.34
C GLU A 178 -25.62 1.00 -18.73
N TYR A 179 -25.65 0.74 -17.43
CA TYR A 179 -26.88 0.37 -16.73
C TYR A 179 -27.91 1.51 -16.72
N LYS A 180 -27.49 2.75 -16.45
CA LYS A 180 -28.36 3.93 -16.49
C LYS A 180 -28.93 4.17 -17.89
N GLU A 181 -28.12 4.00 -18.92
CA GLU A 181 -28.54 4.10 -20.33
C GLU A 181 -29.51 2.99 -20.71
N ARG A 182 -29.34 1.77 -20.20
CA ARG A 182 -30.30 0.68 -20.40
C ARG A 182 -31.64 0.96 -19.72
N MET A 183 -31.60 1.44 -18.48
CA MET A 183 -32.79 1.74 -17.68
C MET A 183 -33.58 2.94 -18.24
N SER A 184 -32.90 3.92 -18.86
CA SER A 184 -33.57 5.05 -19.53
C SER A 184 -34.20 4.71 -20.89
N MET A 185 -33.91 3.54 -21.46
CA MET A 185 -34.55 3.07 -22.70
C MET A 185 -35.86 2.30 -22.45
N ASP A 186 -36.07 1.77 -21.24
CA ASP A 186 -37.28 1.00 -20.87
C ASP A 186 -38.37 1.84 -20.16
N GLU A 187 -38.09 3.09 -19.73
CA GLU A 187 -39.06 3.94 -19.03
C GLU A 187 -39.54 5.13 -19.89
N PRO A 188 -40.86 5.38 -20.03
CA PRO A 188 -41.38 6.53 -20.75
C PRO A 188 -41.13 7.82 -19.94
N ARG A 189 -40.17 8.65 -20.38
CA ARG A 189 -39.89 10.04 -19.94
C ARG A 189 -40.46 10.41 -18.56
N GLY A 190 -39.83 9.91 -17.50
CA GLY A 190 -40.10 10.29 -16.12
C GLY A 190 -38.80 10.51 -15.36
N VAL A 191 -38.46 11.79 -15.10
CA VAL A 191 -37.45 12.34 -14.19
C VAL A 191 -36.42 11.36 -13.60
N VAL A 192 -35.22 11.30 -14.19
CA VAL A 192 -34.03 10.73 -13.54
C VAL A 192 -33.67 11.63 -12.34
N PRO A 193 -33.65 11.12 -11.08
CA PRO A 193 -33.18 11.91 -9.96
C PRO A 193 -31.69 12.22 -10.14
N ASP A 194 -31.29 13.50 -10.08
CA ASP A 194 -29.88 13.92 -10.10
C ASP A 194 -29.17 13.37 -8.85
N ILE A 195 -28.53 12.21 -8.99
CA ILE A 195 -27.74 11.59 -7.92
C ILE A 195 -26.43 12.37 -7.81
N LYS A 196 -26.47 13.55 -7.20
CA LYS A 196 -25.27 14.33 -6.92
C LYS A 196 -24.78 14.30 -5.48
N ASP A 197 -25.59 13.88 -4.49
CA ASP A 197 -25.22 14.19 -3.10
C ASP A 197 -25.31 13.07 -2.03
N GLN A 198 -25.54 11.78 -2.34
CA GLN A 198 -25.68 10.76 -1.29
C GLN A 198 -24.56 9.70 -1.24
N ASN A 199 -23.65 9.92 -0.30
CA ASN A 199 -22.51 9.09 0.08
C ASN A 199 -22.88 7.63 0.45
N THR A 200 -22.07 6.68 -0.05
CA THR A 200 -21.80 5.30 0.41
C THR A 200 -22.96 4.28 0.47
N ILE A 201 -24.17 4.70 0.84
CA ILE A 201 -25.32 3.80 1.07
C ILE A 201 -25.84 3.22 -0.24
N ASP A 202 -25.78 3.98 -1.34
CA ASP A 202 -26.27 3.53 -2.65
C ASP A 202 -25.34 2.49 -3.28
N MET A 203 -24.04 2.52 -3.01
CA MET A 203 -23.11 1.48 -3.48
C MET A 203 -23.37 0.13 -2.82
N VAL A 204 -23.78 0.11 -1.54
CA VAL A 204 -24.16 -1.15 -0.84
C VAL A 204 -25.47 -1.69 -1.38
N LYS A 205 -26.47 -0.83 -1.60
CA LYS A 205 -27.74 -1.23 -2.23
C LYS A 205 -27.55 -1.71 -3.66
N LEU A 206 -26.69 -1.05 -4.43
CA LEU A 206 -26.37 -1.43 -5.80
C LEU A 206 -25.59 -2.76 -5.83
N ASN A 207 -24.66 -2.98 -4.90
CA ASN A 207 -23.97 -4.25 -4.78
C ASN A 207 -24.91 -5.39 -4.32
N ALA A 208 -25.91 -5.08 -3.49
CA ALA A 208 -26.98 -6.01 -3.09
C ALA A 208 -27.92 -6.36 -4.26
N LEU A 209 -28.27 -5.40 -5.11
CA LEU A 209 -29.05 -5.64 -6.33
C LEU A 209 -28.26 -6.48 -7.35
N MET A 210 -26.97 -6.16 -7.56
CA MET A 210 -26.07 -6.90 -8.45
C MET A 210 -25.77 -8.32 -7.96
N THR A 211 -25.84 -8.58 -6.66
CA THR A 211 -25.73 -9.94 -6.10
C THR A 211 -27.06 -10.70 -6.14
N SER A 212 -28.20 -10.01 -6.07
CA SER A 212 -29.52 -10.63 -6.26
C SER A 212 -29.76 -11.14 -7.68
N GLU A 213 -29.09 -10.57 -8.68
CA GLU A 213 -29.21 -10.98 -10.09
C GLU A 213 -28.32 -12.19 -10.46
N ASN A 214 -27.41 -12.62 -9.58
CA ASN A 214 -26.50 -13.76 -9.81
C ASN A 214 -27.07 -15.12 -9.36
N VAL A 215 -28.39 -15.24 -9.19
CA VAL A 215 -29.01 -16.57 -9.14
C VAL A 215 -29.06 -17.10 -10.58
N PRO A 216 -28.36 -18.20 -10.91
CA PRO A 216 -28.41 -18.75 -12.26
C PRO A 216 -29.86 -19.11 -12.61
N GLN A 217 -30.36 -18.54 -13.71
CA GLN A 217 -31.63 -18.90 -14.34
C GLN A 217 -31.55 -20.33 -14.89
N GLY A 218 -31.65 -21.31 -13.99
CA GLY A 218 -31.45 -22.71 -14.29
C GLY A 218 -32.25 -23.65 -13.39
N VAL A 219 -33.40 -23.23 -12.85
CA VAL A 219 -34.43 -24.13 -12.30
C VAL A 219 -35.81 -23.52 -12.58
N VAL A 220 -36.24 -23.55 -13.84
CA VAL A 220 -37.66 -23.50 -14.18
C VAL A 220 -38.11 -24.95 -14.33
N ARG A 221 -38.60 -25.56 -13.24
CA ARG A 221 -39.50 -26.73 -13.37
C ARG A 221 -40.92 -26.21 -13.26
N ASN A 222 -41.58 -26.22 -14.42
CA ASN A 222 -43.02 -26.13 -14.58
C ASN A 222 -43.72 -27.03 -13.56
N HIS A 223 -44.56 -26.44 -12.70
CA HIS A 223 -45.81 -27.09 -12.30
C HIS A 223 -46.96 -26.16 -12.67
N THR A 224 -47.62 -26.59 -13.73
CA THR A 224 -48.86 -26.11 -14.31
C THR A 224 -49.89 -25.87 -13.21
N ILE A 225 -50.49 -24.67 -13.26
CA ILE A 225 -51.79 -24.43 -12.66
C ILE A 225 -52.81 -25.23 -13.47
N GLU A 226 -53.43 -26.24 -12.87
CA GLU A 226 -54.78 -26.67 -13.26
C GLU A 226 -55.75 -26.19 -12.18
N VAL A 227 -56.53 -25.17 -12.55
CA VAL A 227 -57.83 -24.86 -11.93
C VAL A 227 -58.88 -25.42 -12.88
N ALA A 228 -59.65 -26.41 -12.46
CA ALA A 228 -60.94 -26.72 -13.06
C ALA A 228 -61.82 -27.57 -12.10
N ALA A 229 -62.96 -26.97 -11.75
CA ALA A 229 -64.24 -27.54 -11.29
C ALA A 229 -64.28 -28.35 -9.98
#